data_AF-C0EZP6-F1
#
_entry.id   AF-C0EZP6-F1
#
_cell.length_a   1.000
_cell.length_b   1.000
_cell.length_c   1.000
_cell.angle_alpha   90.00
_cell.angle_beta   90.00
_cell.angle_gamma   90.00
#
_symmetry.space_group_name_H-M   'P 1'
#
loop_
_entity.id
_entity.type
_entity.pdbx_description
1 polymer ?
#
loop_
_entity_poly.entity_id
_entity_poly.type
_entity_poly.pdbx_seq_one_letter_code
_entity_poly.pdbx_strand_id
1 'polypeptide(L)'
;MKYSIPRKCDNFSEIDGILYFAQRLEEMLFDYTVDLFRMPLLNTHGLIKEYCSVTKKVEKNEVREYQRDIVFEEFSASFKSDIVIKECWGQDNIDRILKSFGSSSKQEKNDTIAYLNATFDNGKYYYWCVDTIKKYVRLPKQKKKIEATIRCWVSEILSMGYNSDYIYNELKKHFFSNGKITESSVDDFLDIFNFEYHKYTVYFSVSNIALKFKEILEKRIRLCFNNDGNFSLFKKDKDKVIVYFEDIKAPCPNIAAEIAYNRLDLFFSFYKFVGNKRFFSIQKKAMIIEEQQSPIFVNAHKFSYNIIDDTDFAKIGATSDNLLTGLLINAESEYSLLRKSIELHNTALAVPDLKSGFLNLWSSIEVLCQPKNEGNKFEYVLKNVIPILKKEYLYSVIEDIIKCLKDNLPKCKYEEVLGLSNEIGCDIKKIFYLLFLPQYKEERKKIYGILGDFPVLRSRIACIAELDTTKKVKEYVGKYAQRVTWHLYRMYRTRNAIIHSGEVPHNIKYLGEHLHAYVDATLEEFVTKLSGDIPFDSTNNVIMDIKFATERIDNILEKDQKIDEKILDVLIHPEIGYTIQCKEHISNL
;
A
#
# COMPACT_ATOMS: atom_id res chain seq x y z
N MET A 1 2.48 10.90 -8.45
CA MET A 1 3.52 11.17 -7.42
C MET A 1 4.66 11.93 -8.07
N LYS A 2 5.17 12.98 -7.42
CA LYS A 2 6.36 13.69 -7.90
C LYS A 2 7.63 13.07 -7.28
N TYR A 3 8.52 12.52 -8.11
CA TYR A 3 9.77 11.91 -7.70
C TYR A 3 10.80 12.96 -7.34
N SER A 4 11.62 12.66 -6.33
CA SER A 4 12.78 13.49 -6.02
C SER A 4 13.93 13.25 -7.00
N ILE A 5 14.65 14.33 -7.28
CA ILE A 5 15.85 14.31 -8.09
C ILE A 5 17.03 14.81 -7.23
N PRO A 6 18.17 14.10 -7.22
CA PRO A 6 19.36 14.53 -6.49
C PRO A 6 19.90 15.86 -7.02
N ARG A 7 20.36 16.75 -6.14
CA ARG A 7 20.90 18.07 -6.54
C ARG A 7 22.29 18.00 -7.17
N LYS A 8 23.08 16.95 -6.89
CA LYS A 8 24.45 16.74 -7.38
C LYS A 8 24.62 15.27 -7.77
N CYS A 9 24.85 15.00 -9.04
CA CYS A 9 25.02 13.67 -9.60
C CYS A 9 26.17 13.71 -10.62
N ASP A 10 27.17 12.84 -10.45
CA ASP A 10 28.14 12.56 -11.51
C ASP A 10 27.55 11.43 -12.36
N ASN A 11 27.41 11.68 -13.66
CA ASN A 11 27.01 10.74 -14.70
C ASN A 11 25.85 9.76 -14.34
N PHE A 12 24.61 10.16 -14.64
CA PHE A 12 23.39 9.37 -14.38
C PHE A 12 23.42 7.92 -14.88
N SER A 13 24.22 7.58 -15.90
CA SER A 13 24.27 6.20 -16.42
C SER A 13 24.90 5.20 -15.45
N GLU A 14 25.86 5.63 -14.64
CA GLU A 14 26.58 4.76 -13.70
C GLU A 14 25.78 4.57 -12.40
N ILE A 15 25.14 5.64 -11.92
CA ILE A 15 24.33 5.60 -10.70
C ILE A 15 22.84 5.26 -10.92
N ASP A 16 22.43 4.93 -12.15
CA ASP A 16 21.02 4.71 -12.49
C ASP A 16 20.36 3.64 -11.59
N GLY A 17 21.10 2.59 -11.23
CA GLY A 17 20.67 1.55 -10.28
C GLY A 17 20.36 2.08 -8.88
N ILE A 18 21.18 3.01 -8.42
CA ILE A 18 21.09 3.65 -7.11
C ILE A 18 19.95 4.66 -7.09
N LEU A 19 19.81 5.47 -8.14
CA LEU A 19 18.69 6.40 -8.28
C LEU A 19 17.36 5.66 -8.35
N TYR A 20 17.31 4.54 -9.08
CA TYR A 20 16.13 3.66 -9.08
C TYR A 20 15.79 3.17 -7.69
N PHE A 21 16.78 2.70 -6.92
CA PHE A 21 16.58 2.27 -5.53
C PHE A 21 15.97 3.39 -4.68
N ALA A 22 16.56 4.59 -4.72
CA ALA A 22 16.12 5.72 -3.90
C ALA A 22 14.70 6.19 -4.27
N GLN A 23 14.42 6.41 -5.57
CA GLN A 23 13.09 6.83 -6.03
C GLN A 23 12.03 5.76 -5.77
N ARG A 24 12.38 4.48 -5.94
CA ARG A 24 11.43 3.40 -5.71
C ARG A 24 11.09 3.24 -4.23
N LEU A 25 12.09 3.34 -3.37
CA LEU A 25 11.87 3.32 -1.92
C LEU A 25 11.10 4.55 -1.45
N GLU A 26 11.36 5.72 -2.04
CA GLU A 26 10.58 6.95 -1.78
C GLU A 26 9.10 6.71 -2.08
N GLU A 27 8.81 6.09 -3.22
CA GLU A 27 7.45 5.79 -3.65
C GLU A 27 6.76 4.74 -2.78
N MET A 28 7.44 3.65 -2.43
CA MET A 28 6.87 2.60 -1.57
C MET A 28 6.43 3.14 -0.19
N LEU A 29 7.15 4.13 0.33
CA LEU A 29 6.97 4.67 1.68
C LEU A 29 6.17 5.99 1.71
N PHE A 30 5.92 6.61 0.56
CA PHE A 30 5.22 7.89 0.52
C PHE A 30 3.73 7.73 0.88
N ASP A 31 3.26 8.55 1.82
CA ASP A 31 1.94 8.46 2.43
C ASP A 31 0.78 8.54 1.40
N TYR A 32 0.99 9.11 0.20
CA TYR A 32 -0.04 9.30 -0.83
C TYR A 32 0.18 8.47 -2.11
N THR A 33 1.06 7.46 -2.07
CA THR A 33 1.23 6.53 -3.20
C THR A 33 -0.02 5.66 -3.36
N VAL A 34 -0.43 5.38 -4.60
CA VAL A 34 -1.54 4.46 -4.88
C VAL A 34 -1.18 3.05 -4.39
N ASP A 35 -2.18 2.30 -3.95
CA ASP A 35 -2.03 0.99 -3.33
C ASP A 35 -1.22 0.00 -4.18
N LEU A 36 -1.32 0.09 -5.52
CA LEU A 36 -0.57 -0.73 -6.48
C LEU A 36 0.96 -0.65 -6.33
N PHE A 37 1.48 0.49 -5.87
CA PHE A 37 2.91 0.76 -5.82
C PHE A 37 3.43 0.98 -4.39
N ARG A 38 2.56 0.87 -3.38
CA ARG A 38 2.97 0.83 -1.98
C ARG A 38 3.83 -0.38 -1.68
N MET A 39 4.54 -0.30 -0.55
CA MET A 39 5.30 -1.42 -0.03
C MET A 39 4.42 -2.66 0.22
N PRO A 40 4.95 -3.86 -0.03
CA PRO A 40 4.25 -5.10 0.32
C PRO A 40 4.10 -5.25 1.83
N LEU A 41 3.00 -5.87 2.24
CA LEU A 41 2.72 -6.15 3.65
C LEU A 41 3.63 -7.22 4.23
N LEU A 42 3.89 -8.29 3.47
CA LEU A 42 4.71 -9.43 3.89
C LEU A 42 5.65 -9.85 2.76
N ASN A 43 6.85 -10.27 3.14
CA ASN A 43 7.78 -11.02 2.31
C ASN A 43 7.67 -12.52 2.65
N THR A 44 8.53 -13.37 2.06
CA THR A 44 8.53 -14.82 2.34
C THR A 44 8.72 -15.14 3.83
N HIS A 45 9.61 -14.44 4.53
CA HIS A 45 9.85 -14.65 5.96
C HIS A 45 8.63 -14.26 6.81
N GLY A 46 7.98 -13.15 6.48
CA GLY A 46 6.72 -12.72 7.07
C GLY A 46 5.58 -13.73 6.84
N LEU A 47 5.50 -14.34 5.65
CA LEU A 47 4.52 -15.39 5.34
C LEU A 47 4.78 -16.68 6.14
N ILE A 48 6.05 -17.04 6.36
CA ILE A 48 6.42 -18.16 7.23
C ILE A 48 5.93 -17.89 8.67
N LYS A 49 6.18 -16.69 9.21
CA LYS A 49 5.70 -16.27 10.53
C LYS A 49 4.17 -16.27 10.61
N GLU A 50 3.49 -15.74 9.59
CA GLU A 50 2.02 -15.76 9.49
C GLU A 50 1.50 -17.20 9.49
N TYR A 51 2.09 -18.09 8.69
CA TYR A 51 1.70 -19.50 8.63
C TYR A 51 1.82 -20.20 9.99
N CYS A 52 2.96 -20.02 10.68
CA CYS A 52 3.16 -20.58 12.02
C CYS A 52 2.13 -20.02 13.02
N SER A 53 1.83 -18.72 12.96
CA SER A 53 0.82 -18.12 13.82
C SER A 53 -0.59 -18.64 13.52
N VAL A 54 -0.98 -18.76 12.25
CA VAL A 54 -2.29 -19.25 11.84
C VAL A 54 -2.45 -20.72 12.20
N THR A 55 -1.39 -21.53 12.08
CA THR A 55 -1.40 -22.94 12.48
C THR A 55 -1.76 -23.11 13.96
N LYS A 56 -1.13 -22.34 14.85
CA LYS A 56 -1.46 -22.33 16.29
C LYS A 56 -2.91 -21.93 16.55
N LYS A 57 -3.45 -20.98 15.77
CA LYS A 57 -4.86 -20.55 15.90
C LYS A 57 -5.84 -21.61 15.41
N VAL A 58 -5.48 -22.37 14.35
CA VAL A 58 -6.27 -23.50 13.87
C VAL A 58 -6.30 -24.62 14.91
N GLU A 59 -5.18 -24.94 15.56
CA GLU A 59 -5.11 -25.94 16.64
C GLU A 59 -6.01 -25.59 17.83
N LYS A 60 -6.18 -24.29 18.10
CA LYS A 60 -7.08 -23.76 19.14
C LYS A 60 -8.54 -23.61 18.70
N ASN A 61 -8.88 -23.99 17.46
CA ASN A 61 -10.20 -23.76 16.84
C ASN A 61 -10.63 -22.28 16.76
N GLU A 62 -9.68 -21.34 16.81
CA GLU A 62 -9.94 -19.89 16.66
C GLU A 62 -10.10 -19.50 15.19
N VAL A 63 -9.45 -20.25 14.29
CA VAL A 63 -9.46 -20.03 12.83
C VAL A 63 -9.77 -21.35 12.12
N ARG A 64 -10.55 -21.28 11.04
CA ARG A 64 -10.90 -22.45 10.23
C ARG A 64 -9.71 -22.93 9.40
N GLU A 65 -9.63 -24.24 9.17
CA GLU A 65 -8.50 -24.88 8.51
C GLU A 65 -8.15 -24.30 7.13
N TYR A 66 -9.15 -24.05 6.27
CA TYR A 66 -8.92 -23.53 4.92
C TYR A 66 -8.14 -22.21 4.91
N GLN A 67 -8.21 -21.40 5.97
CA GLN A 67 -7.46 -20.16 6.08
C GLN A 67 -5.94 -20.39 6.12
N ARG A 68 -5.51 -21.49 6.75
CA ARG A 68 -4.08 -21.89 6.75
C ARG A 68 -3.66 -22.32 5.34
N ASP A 69 -4.53 -23.01 4.62
CA ASP A 69 -4.23 -23.50 3.27
C ASP A 69 -4.04 -22.35 2.28
N ILE A 70 -4.79 -21.25 2.44
CA ILE A 70 -4.58 -20.02 1.66
C ILE A 70 -3.22 -19.37 1.97
N VAL A 71 -2.80 -19.31 3.25
CA VAL A 71 -1.47 -18.79 3.61
C VAL A 71 -0.36 -19.70 3.06
N PHE A 72 -0.57 -21.01 3.06
CA PHE A 72 0.37 -21.97 2.46
C PHE A 72 0.57 -21.74 0.97
N GLU A 73 -0.52 -21.47 0.24
CA GLU A 73 -0.49 -21.18 -1.19
C GLU A 73 0.34 -19.91 -1.48
N GLU A 74 0.07 -18.82 -0.76
CA GLU A 74 0.81 -17.56 -0.89
C GLU A 74 2.29 -17.73 -0.51
N PHE A 75 2.58 -18.42 0.60
CA PHE A 75 3.94 -18.79 1.00
C PHE A 75 4.65 -19.55 -0.11
N SER A 76 4.03 -20.60 -0.66
CA SER A 76 4.63 -21.44 -1.69
C SER A 76 4.96 -20.65 -2.96
N ALA A 77 4.05 -19.76 -3.38
CA ALA A 77 4.27 -18.87 -4.52
C ALA A 77 5.39 -17.84 -4.27
N SER A 78 5.41 -17.24 -3.08
CA SER A 78 6.44 -16.28 -2.67
C SER A 78 7.82 -16.95 -2.58
N PHE A 79 7.91 -18.06 -1.85
CA PHE A 79 9.14 -18.83 -1.66
C PHE A 79 9.76 -19.33 -2.98
N LYS A 80 8.92 -19.77 -3.94
CA LYS A 80 9.38 -20.17 -5.28
C LYS A 80 10.00 -19.01 -6.09
N SER A 81 9.55 -17.78 -5.86
CA SER A 81 9.92 -16.61 -6.66
C SER A 81 10.89 -15.66 -5.96
N ASP A 82 11.11 -15.83 -4.66
CA ASP A 82 11.93 -14.96 -3.81
C ASP A 82 13.39 -14.85 -4.31
N ILE A 83 13.78 -13.65 -4.75
CA ILE A 83 15.11 -13.38 -5.26
C ILE A 83 16.19 -13.50 -4.17
N VAL A 84 15.88 -13.12 -2.93
CA VAL A 84 16.85 -13.11 -1.82
C VAL A 84 17.22 -14.55 -1.45
N ILE A 85 16.22 -15.42 -1.34
CA ILE A 85 16.45 -16.85 -1.05
C ILE A 85 17.18 -17.53 -2.22
N LYS A 86 16.84 -17.20 -3.47
CA LYS A 86 17.53 -17.75 -4.65
C LYS A 86 19.01 -17.41 -4.67
N GLU A 87 19.37 -16.18 -4.34
CA GLU A 87 20.75 -15.71 -4.37
C GLU A 87 21.55 -16.24 -3.17
N CYS A 88 20.96 -16.28 -1.98
CA CYS A 88 21.69 -16.55 -0.74
C CYS A 88 21.57 -18.01 -0.26
N TRP A 89 20.49 -18.70 -0.59
CA TRP A 89 20.26 -20.09 -0.19
C TRP A 89 20.29 -21.08 -1.37
N GLY A 90 19.98 -20.63 -2.58
CA GLY A 90 20.10 -21.40 -3.82
C GLY A 90 18.81 -22.08 -4.28
N GLN A 91 18.63 -22.16 -5.60
CA GLN A 91 17.42 -22.71 -6.23
C GLN A 91 17.19 -24.19 -5.88
N ASP A 92 18.25 -25.00 -5.79
CA ASP A 92 18.15 -26.43 -5.47
C ASP A 92 17.53 -26.68 -4.08
N ASN A 93 17.85 -25.82 -3.10
CA ASN A 93 17.27 -25.90 -1.77
C ASN A 93 15.79 -25.53 -1.79
N ILE A 94 15.41 -24.49 -2.53
CA ILE A 94 14.00 -24.10 -2.73
C ILE A 94 13.22 -25.27 -3.37
N ASP A 95 13.74 -25.83 -4.45
CA ASP A 95 13.07 -26.92 -5.17
C ASP A 95 12.95 -28.18 -4.33
N ARG A 96 13.96 -28.50 -3.51
CA ARG A 96 13.93 -29.63 -2.57
C ARG A 96 12.81 -29.48 -1.54
N ILE A 97 12.68 -28.30 -0.93
CA ILE A 97 11.63 -28.02 0.06
C ILE A 97 10.24 -28.00 -0.60
N LEU A 98 10.10 -27.37 -1.77
CA LEU A 98 8.80 -27.34 -2.46
C LEU A 98 8.35 -28.76 -2.88
N LYS A 99 9.29 -29.61 -3.30
CA LYS A 99 9.00 -31.01 -3.64
C LYS A 99 8.57 -31.83 -2.41
N SER A 100 9.15 -31.60 -1.23
CA SER A 100 8.79 -32.37 -0.04
C SER A 100 7.32 -32.17 0.34
N PHE A 101 6.77 -30.96 0.15
CA PHE A 101 5.36 -30.68 0.46
C PHE A 101 4.33 -31.50 -0.32
N GLY A 102 4.67 -32.02 -1.50
CA GLY A 102 3.72 -32.75 -2.35
C GLY A 102 3.23 -34.06 -1.73
N SER A 103 4.10 -34.76 -0.99
CA SER A 103 3.81 -36.04 -0.33
C SER A 103 3.70 -35.93 1.19
N SER A 104 4.03 -34.78 1.77
CA SER A 104 4.00 -34.58 3.22
C SER A 104 2.59 -34.55 3.79
N SER A 105 2.42 -35.21 4.94
CA SER A 105 1.32 -34.99 5.85
C SER A 105 1.26 -33.53 6.31
N LYS A 106 0.11 -33.14 6.86
CA LYS A 106 -0.10 -31.78 7.38
C LYS A 106 0.87 -31.43 8.50
N GLN A 107 1.20 -32.37 9.39
CA GLN A 107 2.17 -32.15 10.45
C GLN A 107 3.57 -31.92 9.88
N GLU A 108 4.01 -32.73 8.93
CA GLU A 108 5.33 -32.55 8.29
C GLU A 108 5.45 -31.21 7.55
N LYS A 109 4.35 -30.70 6.97
CA LYS A 109 4.31 -29.34 6.38
C LYS A 109 4.53 -28.29 7.46
N ASN A 110 3.84 -28.40 8.59
CA ASN A 110 4.01 -27.48 9.73
C ASN A 110 5.44 -27.49 10.24
N ASP A 111 6.02 -28.68 10.44
CA ASP A 111 7.38 -28.85 10.95
C ASP A 111 8.41 -28.29 9.97
N THR A 112 8.21 -28.49 8.66
CA THR A 112 9.08 -27.95 7.61
C THR A 112 9.04 -26.42 7.60
N ILE A 113 7.86 -25.80 7.71
CA ILE A 113 7.74 -24.33 7.74
C ILE A 113 8.31 -23.76 9.04
N ALA A 114 8.12 -24.44 10.17
CA ALA A 114 8.76 -24.06 11.44
C ALA A 114 10.30 -24.13 11.35
N TYR A 115 10.84 -25.15 10.68
CA TYR A 115 12.26 -25.25 10.36
C TYR A 115 12.75 -24.07 9.50
N LEU A 116 12.00 -23.69 8.47
CA LEU A 116 12.33 -22.51 7.65
C LEU A 116 12.33 -21.23 8.47
N ASN A 117 11.36 -21.07 9.39
CA ASN A 117 11.31 -19.93 10.29
C ASN A 117 12.63 -19.83 11.08
N ALA A 118 13.03 -20.92 11.75
CA ALA A 118 14.28 -20.95 12.51
C ALA A 118 15.52 -20.76 11.62
N THR A 119 15.48 -21.21 10.36
CA THR A 119 16.59 -21.10 9.41
C THR A 119 16.83 -19.67 8.94
N PHE A 120 15.77 -18.85 8.86
CA PHE A 120 15.79 -17.48 8.34
C PHE A 120 15.72 -16.40 9.42
N ASP A 121 15.51 -16.78 10.68
CA ASP A 121 15.41 -15.88 11.83
C ASP A 121 16.76 -15.23 12.21
N ASN A 122 16.76 -14.50 13.35
CA ASN A 122 17.94 -13.85 13.92
C ASN A 122 18.61 -12.85 12.96
N GLY A 123 17.79 -12.15 12.17
CA GLY A 123 18.24 -11.15 11.19
C GLY A 123 18.90 -11.73 9.93
N LYS A 124 18.99 -13.06 9.78
CA LYS A 124 19.67 -13.67 8.63
C LYS A 124 19.03 -13.28 7.31
N TYR A 125 17.70 -13.39 7.20
CA TYR A 125 16.98 -12.98 5.98
C TYR A 125 17.14 -11.47 5.69
N TYR A 126 17.21 -10.63 6.72
CA TYR A 126 17.48 -9.20 6.57
C TYR A 126 18.85 -8.94 5.94
N TYR A 127 19.92 -9.55 6.47
CA TYR A 127 21.25 -9.35 5.91
C TYR A 127 21.37 -9.90 4.49
N TRP A 128 20.69 -11.01 4.18
CA TRP A 128 20.56 -11.50 2.80
C TRP A 128 19.86 -10.50 1.89
N CYS A 129 18.81 -9.81 2.36
CA CYS A 129 18.18 -8.72 1.62
C CYS A 129 19.19 -7.59 1.34
N VAL A 130 19.94 -7.16 2.37
CA VAL A 130 20.96 -6.12 2.27
C VAL A 130 22.03 -6.49 1.23
N ASP A 131 22.62 -7.67 1.33
CA ASP A 131 23.67 -8.13 0.40
C ASP A 131 23.15 -8.19 -1.04
N THR A 132 21.91 -8.66 -1.22
CA THR A 132 21.27 -8.75 -2.54
C THR A 132 20.98 -7.36 -3.12
N ILE A 133 20.59 -6.38 -2.30
CA ILE A 133 20.45 -4.98 -2.72
C ILE A 133 21.81 -4.44 -3.17
N LYS A 134 22.83 -4.52 -2.30
CA LYS A 134 24.19 -4.04 -2.58
C LYS A 134 24.75 -4.61 -3.89
N LYS A 135 24.48 -5.90 -4.16
CA LYS A 135 24.83 -6.56 -5.43
C LYS A 135 24.13 -5.95 -6.65
N TYR A 136 22.81 -5.76 -6.61
CA TYR A 136 22.04 -5.42 -7.80
C TYR A 136 21.95 -3.92 -8.11
N VAL A 137 22.07 -3.04 -7.12
CA VAL A 137 22.07 -1.58 -7.36
C VAL A 137 23.29 -1.13 -8.17
N ARG A 138 24.41 -1.86 -8.09
CA ARG A 138 25.62 -1.65 -8.89
C ARG A 138 25.50 -2.15 -10.33
N LEU A 139 24.36 -2.77 -10.68
CA LEU A 139 24.07 -3.28 -12.02
C LEU A 139 22.88 -2.50 -12.61
N PRO A 140 23.09 -1.32 -13.22
CA PRO A 140 22.04 -0.41 -13.70
C PRO A 140 20.88 -1.07 -14.47
N LYS A 141 21.17 -2.09 -15.27
CA LYS A 141 20.18 -2.80 -16.11
C LYS A 141 19.30 -3.81 -15.36
N GLN A 142 19.62 -4.15 -14.10
CA GLN A 142 18.94 -5.19 -13.33
C GLN A 142 17.75 -4.66 -12.50
N LYS A 143 16.98 -3.68 -13.02
CA LYS A 143 15.89 -3.01 -12.30
C LYS A 143 14.84 -3.96 -11.71
N LYS A 144 14.46 -5.00 -12.46
CA LYS A 144 13.51 -6.03 -11.99
C LYS A 144 14.00 -6.76 -10.73
N LYS A 145 15.31 -7.01 -10.63
CA LYS A 145 15.92 -7.62 -9.46
C LYS A 145 16.03 -6.65 -8.30
N ILE A 146 16.35 -5.39 -8.58
CA ILE A 146 16.32 -4.31 -7.58
C ILE A 146 14.90 -4.18 -6.99
N GLU A 147 13.86 -4.05 -7.83
CA GLU A 147 12.45 -4.01 -7.41
C GLU A 147 12.08 -5.20 -6.52
N ALA A 148 12.36 -6.42 -6.97
CA ALA A 148 12.04 -7.63 -6.21
C ALA A 148 12.74 -7.66 -4.84
N THR A 149 13.99 -7.18 -4.77
CA THR A 149 14.76 -7.19 -3.53
C THR A 149 14.32 -6.09 -2.56
N ILE A 150 14.04 -4.88 -3.05
CA ILE A 150 13.49 -3.78 -2.22
C ILE A 150 12.17 -4.22 -1.59
N ARG A 151 11.29 -4.88 -2.38
CA ARG A 151 10.04 -5.43 -1.87
C ARG A 151 10.24 -6.41 -0.71
N CYS A 152 11.26 -7.27 -0.76
CA CYS A 152 11.59 -8.16 0.36
C CYS A 152 12.13 -7.39 1.58
N TRP A 153 13.07 -6.47 1.34
CA TRP A 153 13.75 -5.71 2.40
C TRP A 153 12.81 -4.78 3.16
N VAL A 154 11.93 -4.03 2.48
CA VAL A 154 11.02 -3.09 3.13
C VAL A 154 10.06 -3.79 4.10
N SER A 155 9.48 -4.94 3.70
CA SER A 155 8.66 -5.72 4.63
C SER A 155 9.48 -6.26 5.80
N GLU A 156 10.74 -6.65 5.56
CA GLU A 156 11.59 -7.22 6.60
C GLU A 156 11.96 -6.18 7.65
N ILE A 157 12.47 -5.03 7.24
CA ILE A 157 12.96 -3.99 8.15
C ILE A 157 11.82 -3.42 9.03
N LEU A 158 10.61 -3.31 8.48
CA LEU A 158 9.42 -2.95 9.25
C LEU A 158 9.07 -4.04 10.27
N SER A 159 9.15 -5.31 9.89
CA SER A 159 8.89 -6.43 10.80
C SER A 159 9.93 -6.53 11.93
N MET A 160 11.14 -6.01 11.71
CA MET A 160 12.21 -5.92 12.71
C MET A 160 12.08 -4.69 13.64
N GLY A 161 11.05 -3.86 13.45
CA GLY A 161 10.67 -2.82 14.40
C GLY A 161 11.04 -1.40 14.00
N TYR A 162 11.51 -1.14 12.78
CA TYR A 162 11.67 0.24 12.30
C TYR A 162 10.35 0.82 11.81
N ASN A 163 10.17 2.14 12.00
CA ASN A 163 9.00 2.87 11.53
C ASN A 163 9.19 3.37 10.09
N SER A 164 8.15 3.31 9.25
CA SER A 164 8.20 3.73 7.83
C SER A 164 8.51 5.21 7.65
N ASP A 165 7.97 6.10 8.49
CA ASP A 165 8.25 7.54 8.43
C ASP A 165 9.74 7.80 8.72
N TYR A 166 10.34 7.02 9.61
CA TYR A 166 11.78 7.12 9.91
C TYR A 166 12.62 6.72 8.69
N ILE A 167 12.31 5.57 8.08
CA ILE A 167 13.00 5.09 6.87
C ILE A 167 12.85 6.11 5.74
N TYR A 168 11.65 6.66 5.54
CA TYR A 168 11.37 7.69 4.54
C TYR A 168 12.18 8.96 4.80
N ASN A 169 12.22 9.46 6.05
CA ASN A 169 12.96 10.68 6.38
C ASN A 169 14.47 10.50 6.21
N GLU A 170 15.04 9.37 6.64
CA GLU A 170 16.46 9.08 6.43
C GLU A 170 16.76 8.93 4.93
N LEU A 171 15.88 8.31 4.14
CA LEU A 171 16.01 8.25 2.68
C LEU A 171 16.08 9.67 2.08
N LYS A 172 15.15 10.55 2.47
CA LYS A 172 15.09 11.93 1.98
C LYS A 172 16.35 12.71 2.35
N LYS A 173 16.79 12.59 3.59
CA LYS A 173 18.01 13.22 4.10
C LYS A 173 19.25 12.74 3.37
N HIS A 174 19.37 11.43 3.16
CA HIS A 174 20.55 10.80 2.59
C HIS A 174 20.68 11.04 1.09
N PHE A 175 19.61 10.83 0.32
CA PHE A 175 19.68 10.87 -1.15
C PHE A 175 19.29 12.22 -1.77
N PHE A 176 18.45 13.03 -1.10
CA PHE A 176 17.80 14.17 -1.76
C PHE A 176 18.02 15.54 -1.10
N SER A 177 18.58 15.60 0.13
CA SER A 177 18.73 16.88 0.83
C SER A 177 19.91 17.74 0.37
N ASN A 178 21.15 17.22 0.31
CA ASN A 178 22.34 17.97 -0.20
C ASN A 178 23.60 17.12 -0.50
N GLY A 179 23.56 15.80 -0.27
CA GLY A 179 24.70 14.90 -0.51
C GLY A 179 24.93 14.61 -1.99
N LYS A 180 26.20 14.37 -2.35
CA LYS A 180 26.54 13.78 -3.66
C LYS A 180 26.21 12.29 -3.61
N ILE A 181 25.41 11.79 -4.55
CA ILE A 181 25.17 10.36 -4.67
C ILE A 181 26.38 9.71 -5.35
N THR A 182 26.87 8.64 -4.75
CA THR A 182 28.00 7.84 -5.23
C THR A 182 27.62 6.36 -5.20
N GLU A 183 28.52 5.49 -5.67
CA GLU A 183 28.31 4.03 -5.65
C GLU A 183 28.13 3.45 -4.23
N SER A 184 28.69 4.09 -3.20
CA SER A 184 28.55 3.66 -1.80
C SER A 184 27.27 4.16 -1.14
N SER A 185 26.53 5.09 -1.75
CA SER A 185 25.42 5.78 -1.06
C SER A 185 24.31 4.82 -0.61
N VAL A 186 24.08 3.71 -1.32
CA VAL A 186 23.13 2.68 -0.86
C VAL A 186 23.67 1.94 0.36
N ASP A 187 24.97 1.64 0.38
CA ASP A 187 25.61 0.95 1.49
C ASP A 187 25.53 1.82 2.74
N ASP A 188 25.93 3.09 2.62
CA ASP A 188 25.88 4.08 3.70
C ASP A 188 24.46 4.27 4.25
N PHE A 189 23.44 4.19 3.39
CA PHE A 189 22.04 4.28 3.80
C PHE A 189 21.58 3.04 4.57
N LEU A 190 21.91 1.84 4.08
CA LEU A 190 21.51 0.58 4.71
C LEU A 190 22.18 0.41 6.08
N ASP A 191 23.40 0.92 6.24
CA ASP A 191 24.17 0.84 7.49
C ASP A 191 23.59 1.72 8.61
N ILE A 192 22.67 2.65 8.31
CA ILE A 192 21.88 3.40 9.31
C ILE A 192 21.02 2.46 10.17
N PHE A 193 20.57 1.34 9.59
CA PHE A 193 19.65 0.40 10.23
C PHE A 193 20.42 -0.74 10.91
N ASN A 194 21.05 -0.42 12.04
CA ASN A 194 21.94 -1.30 12.80
C ASN A 194 21.26 -2.10 13.93
N PHE A 195 19.96 -1.90 14.16
CA PHE A 195 19.16 -2.50 15.24
C PHE A 195 19.64 -2.17 16.67
N GLU A 196 20.47 -1.15 16.84
CA GLU A 196 20.87 -0.68 18.16
C GLU A 196 19.71 0.08 18.82
N TYR A 197 19.57 -0.12 20.14
CA TYR A 197 18.57 0.58 20.92
C TYR A 197 19.20 1.79 21.58
N HIS A 198 18.71 2.96 21.20
CA HIS A 198 19.12 4.23 21.77
C HIS A 198 18.14 4.64 22.88
N LYS A 199 18.60 5.52 23.76
CA LYS A 199 17.78 6.12 24.82
C LYS A 199 17.28 7.48 24.37
N TYR A 200 15.96 7.64 24.45
CA TYR A 200 15.28 8.87 24.07
C TYR A 200 14.54 9.49 25.25
N THR A 201 14.56 10.82 25.29
CA THR A 201 13.61 11.62 26.06
C THR A 201 12.51 12.10 25.12
N VAL A 202 11.25 11.78 25.44
CA VAL A 202 10.10 12.03 24.57
C VAL A 202 9.15 13.02 25.22
N TYR A 203 8.91 14.15 24.57
CA TYR A 203 8.09 15.25 25.06
C TYR A 203 6.76 15.32 24.31
N PHE A 204 5.68 15.51 25.06
CA PHE A 204 4.32 15.74 24.56
C PHE A 204 3.74 17.05 25.09
N SER A 205 2.90 17.67 24.27
CA SER A 205 2.10 18.85 24.63
C SER A 205 0.67 18.35 24.86
N VAL A 206 0.25 18.35 26.12
CA VAL A 206 -1.00 17.73 26.60
C VAL A 206 -1.91 18.76 27.26
N SER A 207 -3.21 18.50 27.29
CA SER A 207 -4.17 19.39 27.97
C SER A 207 -3.78 19.65 29.42
N ASN A 208 -3.97 20.90 29.90
CA ASN A 208 -3.72 21.29 31.30
C ASN A 208 -4.48 20.43 32.33
N ILE A 209 -5.52 19.70 31.91
CA ILE A 209 -6.21 18.70 32.73
C ILE A 209 -5.23 17.66 33.31
N ALA A 210 -4.11 17.36 32.62
CA ALA A 210 -3.05 16.47 33.08
C ALA A 210 -2.57 16.82 34.51
N LEU A 211 -2.50 18.11 34.82
CA LEU A 211 -2.01 18.61 36.10
C LEU A 211 -2.86 18.14 37.29
N LYS A 212 -4.17 17.90 37.08
CA LYS A 212 -5.06 17.37 38.12
C LYS A 212 -4.71 15.93 38.53
N PHE A 213 -3.97 15.22 37.67
CA PHE A 213 -3.57 13.83 37.86
C PHE A 213 -2.05 13.70 38.02
N LYS A 214 -1.34 14.81 38.24
CA LYS A 214 0.12 14.88 38.30
C LYS A 214 0.72 13.77 39.17
N GLU A 215 0.24 13.62 40.41
CA GLU A 215 0.78 12.61 41.33
C GLU A 215 0.62 11.18 40.81
N ILE A 216 -0.52 10.85 40.21
CA ILE A 216 -0.78 9.51 39.67
C ILE A 216 0.11 9.27 38.45
N LEU A 217 0.20 10.27 37.56
CA LEU A 217 0.98 10.19 36.33
C LEU A 217 2.49 10.06 36.63
N GLU A 218 3.00 10.81 37.60
CA GLU A 218 4.39 10.70 38.07
C GLU A 218 4.65 9.34 38.72
N LYS A 219 3.81 8.91 39.67
CA LYS A 219 4.06 7.68 40.45
C LYS A 219 3.83 6.39 39.66
N ARG A 220 2.84 6.35 38.77
CA ARG A 220 2.37 5.09 38.13
C ARG A 220 2.88 4.90 36.72
N ILE A 221 3.01 5.97 35.94
CA ILE A 221 3.50 5.89 34.55
C ILE A 221 4.85 6.58 34.35
N ARG A 222 5.42 7.21 35.38
CA ARG A 222 6.72 7.92 35.35
C ARG A 222 6.75 9.09 34.36
N LEU A 223 5.65 9.83 34.29
CA LEU A 223 5.56 11.04 33.47
C LEU A 223 6.13 12.24 34.22
N CYS A 224 7.05 12.97 33.62
CA CYS A 224 7.69 14.15 34.20
C CYS A 224 6.98 15.45 33.78
N PHE A 225 6.80 16.38 34.73
CA PHE A 225 6.18 17.69 34.50
C PHE A 225 7.13 18.88 34.70
N ASN A 226 8.26 18.66 35.37
CA ASN A 226 9.20 19.72 35.69
C ASN A 226 10.10 20.01 34.49
N ASN A 227 10.29 21.29 34.15
CA ASN A 227 11.16 21.67 33.04
C ASN A 227 12.61 21.24 33.31
N ASP A 228 13.14 20.42 32.42
CA ASP A 228 14.51 19.91 32.41
C ASP A 228 15.49 20.82 31.64
N GLY A 229 14.99 21.95 31.13
CA GLY A 229 15.73 22.90 30.28
C GLY A 229 15.30 22.87 28.81
N ASN A 230 14.57 21.84 28.37
CA ASN A 230 14.23 21.64 26.96
C ASN A 230 12.84 22.15 26.56
N PHE A 231 12.00 22.60 27.51
CA PHE A 231 10.62 22.99 27.21
C PHE A 231 10.51 24.18 26.25
N SER A 232 11.51 25.07 26.23
CA SER A 232 11.57 26.22 25.31
C SER A 232 11.72 25.81 23.85
N LEU A 233 12.29 24.62 23.59
CA LEU A 233 12.49 24.08 22.24
C LEU A 233 11.20 23.51 21.64
N PHE A 234 10.17 23.29 22.47
CA PHE A 234 8.91 22.68 22.03
C PHE A 234 7.74 23.66 22.11
N LYS A 235 7.20 24.02 20.95
CA LYS A 235 6.04 24.91 20.88
C LYS A 235 4.78 24.19 21.40
N LYS A 236 4.14 24.80 22.41
CA LYS A 236 2.87 24.35 23.00
C LYS A 236 1.75 25.38 22.81
N ASP A 237 0.51 24.89 22.82
CA ASP A 237 -0.69 25.74 22.83
C ASP A 237 -0.91 26.37 24.22
N LYS A 238 -1.69 27.46 24.30
CA LYS A 238 -1.93 28.22 25.54
C LYS A 238 -2.60 27.37 26.63
N ASP A 239 -3.46 26.44 26.25
CA ASP A 239 -4.24 25.54 27.13
C ASP A 239 -3.55 24.19 27.41
N LYS A 240 -2.27 24.06 27.04
CA LYS A 240 -1.49 22.84 27.18
C LYS A 240 -0.25 23.01 28.06
N VAL A 241 0.17 21.91 28.67
CA VAL A 241 1.43 21.74 29.39
C VAL A 241 2.35 20.78 28.65
N ILE A 242 3.65 20.96 28.80
CA ILE A 242 4.64 20.02 28.30
C ILE A 242 4.91 18.99 29.39
N VAL A 243 4.95 17.73 28.97
CA VAL A 243 5.29 16.57 29.80
C VAL A 243 6.25 15.69 29.03
N TYR A 244 7.02 14.85 29.71
CA TYR A 244 7.95 13.95 29.02
C TYR A 244 8.18 12.63 29.76
N PHE A 245 8.70 11.66 29.02
CA PHE A 245 9.29 10.44 29.58
C PHE A 245 10.78 10.40 29.28
N GLU A 246 11.55 9.94 30.27
CA GLU A 246 12.98 9.67 30.14
C GLU A 246 13.22 8.18 29.85
N ASP A 247 14.44 7.88 29.39
CA ASP A 247 14.96 6.51 29.20
C ASP A 247 14.04 5.61 28.34
N ILE A 248 13.38 6.16 27.32
CA ILE A 248 12.63 5.35 26.35
C ILE A 248 13.64 4.68 25.42
N LYS A 249 13.79 3.36 25.55
CA LYS A 249 14.64 2.55 24.66
C LYS A 249 13.89 2.18 23.39
N ALA A 250 14.42 2.57 22.24
CA ALA A 250 13.84 2.25 20.93
C ALA A 250 14.93 2.21 19.84
N PRO A 251 14.69 1.55 18.70
CA PRO A 251 15.61 1.55 17.56
C PRO A 251 15.57 2.86 16.74
N CYS A 252 14.53 3.67 16.89
CA CYS A 252 14.41 4.96 16.22
C CYS A 252 13.45 5.91 16.96
N PRO A 253 13.54 7.24 16.73
CA PRO A 253 12.72 8.23 17.42
C PRO A 253 11.22 8.00 17.24
N ASN A 254 10.75 7.63 16.04
CA ASN A 254 9.33 7.38 15.81
C ASN A 254 8.76 6.28 16.71
N ILE A 255 9.51 5.18 16.91
CA ILE A 255 9.11 4.09 17.80
C ILE A 255 9.15 4.52 19.27
N ALA A 256 10.13 5.36 19.64
CA ALA A 256 10.16 5.96 20.98
C ALA A 256 8.88 6.78 21.25
N ALA A 257 8.41 7.55 20.27
CA ALA A 257 7.15 8.29 20.36
C ALA A 257 5.96 7.35 20.58
N GLU A 258 5.86 6.28 19.80
CA GLU A 258 4.76 5.31 19.91
C GLU A 258 4.75 4.61 21.28
N ILE A 259 5.91 4.17 21.77
CA ILE A 259 6.04 3.55 23.11
C ILE A 259 5.60 4.53 24.19
N ALA A 260 6.08 5.77 24.14
CA ALA A 260 5.76 6.79 25.12
C ALA A 260 4.28 7.21 25.05
N TYR A 261 3.72 7.28 23.83
CA TYR A 261 2.30 7.54 23.61
C TYR A 261 1.44 6.44 24.22
N ASN A 262 1.77 5.16 24.00
CA ASN A 262 0.99 4.03 24.53
C ASN A 262 0.94 4.03 26.07
N ARG A 263 2.00 4.50 26.74
CA ARG A 263 2.01 4.69 28.21
C ARG A 263 1.02 5.77 28.65
N LEU A 264 0.95 6.88 27.92
CA LEU A 264 -0.03 7.95 28.16
C LEU A 264 -1.46 7.48 27.88
N ASP A 265 -1.66 6.82 26.75
CA ASP A 265 -2.96 6.35 26.28
C ASP A 265 -3.59 5.34 27.24
N LEU A 266 -2.77 4.52 27.90
CA LEU A 266 -3.24 3.63 28.97
C LEU A 266 -4.00 4.40 30.05
N PHE A 267 -3.41 5.47 30.60
CA PHE A 267 -4.09 6.29 31.60
C PHE A 267 -5.33 6.99 31.01
N PHE A 268 -5.21 7.54 29.79
CA PHE A 268 -6.33 8.26 29.17
C PHE A 268 -7.52 7.35 28.84
N SER A 269 -7.28 6.09 28.52
CA SER A 269 -8.32 5.10 28.30
C SER A 269 -9.16 4.87 29.55
N PHE A 270 -8.52 4.68 30.71
CA PHE A 270 -9.23 4.54 32.00
C PHE A 270 -9.89 5.86 32.45
N TYR A 271 -9.24 7.00 32.23
CA TYR A 271 -9.82 8.30 32.54
C TYR A 271 -11.11 8.56 31.76
N LYS A 272 -11.11 8.29 30.44
CA LYS A 272 -12.30 8.40 29.59
C LYS A 272 -13.42 7.48 30.08
N PHE A 273 -13.08 6.22 30.39
CA PHE A 273 -14.02 5.22 30.88
C PHE A 273 -14.68 5.62 32.22
N VAL A 274 -13.88 5.99 33.23
CA VAL A 274 -14.40 6.34 34.56
C VAL A 274 -15.11 7.70 34.55
N GLY A 275 -14.59 8.67 33.79
CA GLY A 275 -15.07 10.05 33.81
C GLY A 275 -16.19 10.37 32.82
N ASN A 276 -16.55 9.44 31.92
CA ASN A 276 -17.42 9.68 30.77
C ASN A 276 -17.02 10.95 29.98
N LYS A 277 -15.71 11.22 29.86
CA LYS A 277 -15.16 12.41 29.20
C LYS A 277 -14.83 12.13 27.75
N ARG A 278 -15.14 13.09 26.87
CA ARG A 278 -14.99 12.93 25.41
C ARG A 278 -13.54 12.96 24.93
N PHE A 279 -12.66 13.79 25.51
CA PHE A 279 -11.31 13.93 24.98
C PHE A 279 -10.27 14.36 26.01
N PHE A 280 -9.08 13.79 25.86
CA PHE A 280 -7.86 14.31 26.46
C PHE A 280 -6.95 14.73 25.30
N SER A 281 -6.72 16.04 25.16
CA SER A 281 -6.06 16.59 23.98
C SER A 281 -4.54 16.47 24.05
N ILE A 282 -3.93 15.95 22.99
CA ILE A 282 -2.49 15.82 22.79
C ILE A 282 -2.17 16.44 21.43
N GLN A 283 -1.11 17.24 21.36
CA GLN A 283 -0.64 17.81 20.11
C GLN A 283 -0.15 16.71 19.16
N LYS A 284 -0.41 16.86 17.85
CA LYS A 284 -0.09 15.84 16.84
C LYS A 284 1.40 15.52 16.72
N LYS A 285 2.28 16.46 17.10
CA LYS A 285 3.74 16.28 17.05
C LYS A 285 4.29 16.05 18.46
N ALA A 286 5.28 15.19 18.56
CA ALA A 286 6.13 14.99 19.73
C ALA A 286 7.54 15.52 19.42
N MET A 287 8.23 16.00 20.45
CA MET A 287 9.66 16.34 20.37
C MET A 287 10.45 15.20 21.02
N ILE A 288 11.57 14.83 20.41
CA ILE A 288 12.41 13.72 20.85
C ILE A 288 13.86 14.18 20.89
N ILE A 289 14.54 13.84 21.98
CA ILE A 289 15.96 14.13 22.14
C ILE A 289 16.67 12.80 22.42
N GLU A 290 17.68 12.51 21.61
CA GLU A 290 18.66 11.44 21.86
C GLU A 290 19.89 12.07 22.53
N GLU A 291 20.24 11.66 23.73
CA GLU A 291 21.47 12.03 24.48
C GLU A 291 22.22 13.31 24.01
N GLN A 292 21.72 14.50 24.36
CA GLN A 292 22.28 15.84 24.05
C GLN A 292 22.35 16.22 22.56
N GLN A 293 21.73 15.46 21.65
CA GLN A 293 21.58 15.83 20.25
C GLN A 293 20.47 16.87 20.04
N SER A 294 20.42 17.41 18.82
CA SER A 294 19.35 18.34 18.41
C SER A 294 17.97 17.66 18.44
N PRO A 295 16.90 18.40 18.82
CA PRO A 295 15.57 17.84 18.91
C PRO A 295 15.04 17.40 17.54
N ILE A 296 14.44 16.21 17.51
CA ILE A 296 13.74 15.63 16.36
C ILE A 296 12.24 15.73 16.61
N PHE A 297 11.49 16.16 15.59
CA PHE A 297 10.03 16.27 15.68
C PHE A 297 9.34 15.20 14.86
N VAL A 298 8.60 14.31 15.52
CA VAL A 298 7.87 13.23 14.87
C VAL A 298 6.37 13.33 15.18
N ASN A 299 5.55 12.53 14.51
CA ASN A 299 4.14 12.41 14.88
C ASN A 299 4.03 11.71 16.24
N ALA A 300 3.26 12.28 17.17
CA ALA A 300 3.05 11.70 18.50
C ALA A 300 2.44 10.30 18.41
N HIS A 301 1.48 10.13 17.49
CA HIS A 301 0.93 8.85 17.06
C HIS A 301 0.08 9.08 15.79
N LYS A 302 0.05 8.13 14.84
CA LYS A 302 -0.81 8.19 13.64
C LYS A 302 -2.09 7.38 13.89
N PHE A 303 -3.23 8.06 14.01
CA PHE A 303 -4.54 7.43 14.27
C PHE A 303 -5.41 7.21 13.03
N SER A 304 -5.02 7.79 11.89
CA SER A 304 -5.83 7.82 10.68
C SER A 304 -5.08 7.21 9.50
N TYR A 305 -5.84 6.68 8.56
CA TYR A 305 -5.31 6.29 7.27
C TYR A 305 -4.82 7.51 6.49
N ASN A 306 -3.81 7.31 5.64
CA ASN A 306 -3.45 8.34 4.69
C ASN A 306 -4.48 8.34 3.55
N ILE A 307 -4.99 9.53 3.22
CA ILE A 307 -6.00 9.73 2.17
C ILE A 307 -5.33 10.59 1.10
N ILE A 308 -5.44 10.21 -0.17
CA ILE A 308 -4.92 11.02 -1.28
C ILE A 308 -5.73 12.31 -1.34
N ASP A 309 -5.11 13.44 -1.02
CA ASP A 309 -5.73 14.77 -1.05
C ASP A 309 -5.34 15.46 -2.37
N ASP A 310 -6.15 15.27 -3.39
CA ASP A 310 -6.06 15.97 -4.67
C ASP A 310 -7.38 16.74 -4.86
N THR A 311 -7.49 17.89 -4.19
CA THR A 311 -8.76 18.60 -4.03
C THR A 311 -8.97 19.65 -5.12
N ASP A 312 -9.64 19.24 -6.20
CA ASP A 312 -10.39 20.15 -7.08
C ASP A 312 -11.85 20.20 -6.62
N PHE A 313 -12.19 21.19 -5.79
CA PHE A 313 -13.54 21.34 -5.25
C PHE A 313 -14.62 21.51 -6.33
N ALA A 314 -14.27 22.11 -7.47
CA ALA A 314 -15.23 22.29 -8.57
C ALA A 314 -15.52 20.95 -9.24
N LYS A 315 -14.48 20.14 -9.50
CA LYS A 315 -14.65 18.77 -10.01
C LYS A 315 -15.41 17.89 -9.03
N ILE A 316 -15.08 17.92 -7.74
CA ILE A 316 -15.79 17.17 -6.69
C ILE A 316 -17.28 17.55 -6.66
N GLY A 317 -17.58 18.84 -6.70
CA GLY A 317 -18.97 19.34 -6.71
C GLY A 317 -19.75 18.86 -7.92
N ALA A 318 -19.20 19.04 -9.13
CA ALA A 318 -19.83 18.62 -10.37
C ALA A 318 -20.03 17.11 -10.46
N THR A 319 -19.02 16.32 -10.08
CA THR A 319 -19.12 14.86 -10.04
C THR A 319 -20.19 14.42 -9.03
N SER A 320 -20.20 15.00 -7.82
CA SER A 320 -21.19 14.65 -6.79
C SER A 320 -22.64 14.96 -7.24
N ASP A 321 -22.86 16.09 -7.90
CA ASP A 321 -24.17 16.49 -8.42
C ASP A 321 -24.67 15.54 -9.50
N ASN A 322 -23.81 15.19 -10.46
CA ASN A 322 -24.13 14.24 -11.52
C ASN A 322 -24.44 12.84 -10.95
N LEU A 323 -23.60 12.36 -10.03
CA LEU A 323 -23.79 11.05 -9.39
C LEU A 323 -25.10 11.02 -8.58
N LEU A 324 -25.38 12.05 -7.78
CA LEU A 324 -26.58 12.12 -6.97
C LEU A 324 -27.84 12.18 -7.85
N THR A 325 -27.82 13.04 -8.88
CA THR A 325 -28.95 13.19 -9.80
C THR A 325 -29.21 11.88 -10.55
N GLY A 326 -28.17 11.24 -11.09
CA GLY A 326 -28.29 9.95 -11.76
C GLY A 326 -28.82 8.86 -10.83
N LEU A 327 -28.29 8.76 -9.60
CA LEU A 327 -28.75 7.76 -8.61
C LEU A 327 -30.22 7.95 -8.24
N LEU A 328 -30.66 9.19 -7.99
CA LEU A 328 -32.05 9.48 -7.62
C LEU A 328 -33.02 9.19 -8.78
N ILE A 329 -32.60 9.40 -10.03
CA ILE A 329 -33.43 9.12 -11.20
C ILE A 329 -33.48 7.62 -11.52
N ASN A 330 -32.33 6.94 -11.45
CA ASN A 330 -32.16 5.59 -12.02
C ASN A 330 -32.34 4.47 -10.99
N ALA A 331 -31.93 4.70 -9.74
CA ALA A 331 -31.72 3.64 -8.75
C ALA A 331 -32.12 4.07 -7.33
N GLU A 332 -33.22 4.83 -7.19
CA GLU A 332 -33.72 5.33 -5.90
C GLU A 332 -33.89 4.20 -4.86
N SER A 333 -34.32 3.02 -5.30
CA SER A 333 -34.51 1.83 -4.46
C SER A 333 -33.21 1.31 -3.82
N GLU A 334 -32.06 1.51 -4.46
CA GLU A 334 -30.74 1.09 -3.97
C GLU A 334 -30.05 2.17 -3.13
N TYR A 335 -30.57 3.40 -3.12
CA TYR A 335 -29.96 4.53 -2.42
C TYR A 335 -29.73 4.23 -0.93
N SER A 336 -30.66 3.55 -0.27
CA SER A 336 -30.52 3.18 1.15
C SER A 336 -29.28 2.32 1.41
N LEU A 337 -29.00 1.35 0.52
CA LEU A 337 -27.86 0.46 0.63
C LEU A 337 -26.54 1.18 0.33
N LEU A 338 -26.49 1.94 -0.77
CA LEU A 338 -25.33 2.76 -1.13
C LEU A 338 -24.99 3.78 -0.03
N ARG A 339 -26.00 4.52 0.43
CA ARG A 339 -25.86 5.49 1.51
C ARG A 339 -25.28 4.82 2.75
N LYS A 340 -25.76 3.63 3.12
CA LYS A 340 -25.23 2.92 4.29
C LYS A 340 -23.75 2.58 4.13
N SER A 341 -23.33 2.14 2.94
CA SER A 341 -21.92 1.88 2.65
C SER A 341 -21.07 3.15 2.71
N ILE A 342 -21.53 4.25 2.09
CA ILE A 342 -20.86 5.55 2.11
C ILE A 342 -20.74 6.11 3.53
N GLU A 343 -21.77 5.96 4.37
CA GLU A 343 -21.73 6.37 5.77
C GLU A 343 -20.66 5.59 6.57
N LEU A 344 -20.55 4.28 6.35
CA LEU A 344 -19.53 3.45 6.97
C LEU A 344 -18.12 3.87 6.50
N HIS A 345 -17.95 4.07 5.21
CA HIS A 345 -16.72 4.59 4.62
C HIS A 345 -16.32 5.94 5.26
N ASN A 346 -17.20 6.93 5.27
CA ASN A 346 -16.93 8.25 5.82
C ASN A 346 -16.65 8.20 7.34
N THR A 347 -17.33 7.31 8.06
CA THR A 347 -17.05 7.06 9.47
C THR A 347 -15.64 6.51 9.67
N ALA A 348 -15.17 5.63 8.79
CA ALA A 348 -13.82 5.09 8.88
C ALA A 348 -12.75 6.18 8.76
N LEU A 349 -12.97 7.18 7.89
CA LEU A 349 -12.05 8.30 7.70
C LEU A 349 -12.11 9.32 8.84
N ALA A 350 -13.28 9.48 9.47
CA ALA A 350 -13.48 10.43 10.57
C ALA A 350 -12.98 9.91 11.93
N VAL A 351 -12.97 8.58 12.14
CA VAL A 351 -12.62 8.00 13.44
C VAL A 351 -11.11 7.97 13.66
N PRO A 352 -10.58 8.57 14.75
CA PRO A 352 -9.15 8.56 15.08
C PRO A 352 -8.77 7.26 15.79
N ASP A 353 -9.08 6.12 15.17
CA ASP A 353 -8.70 4.78 15.60
C ASP A 353 -8.65 3.86 14.38
N LEU A 354 -7.45 3.41 14.02
CA LEU A 354 -7.22 2.55 12.86
C LEU A 354 -8.05 1.27 12.93
N LYS A 355 -8.21 0.68 14.12
CA LYS A 355 -8.98 -0.55 14.34
C LYS A 355 -10.45 -0.33 13.96
N SER A 356 -11.08 0.70 14.52
CA SER A 356 -12.47 1.06 14.19
C SER A 356 -12.63 1.47 12.73
N GLY A 357 -11.66 2.22 12.19
CA GLY A 357 -11.61 2.55 10.77
C GLY A 357 -11.60 1.30 9.88
N PHE A 358 -10.76 0.31 10.22
CA PHE A 358 -10.67 -0.95 9.49
C PHE A 358 -12.01 -1.70 9.48
N LEU A 359 -12.67 -1.81 10.65
CA LEU A 359 -13.96 -2.49 10.78
C LEU A 359 -15.07 -1.80 9.98
N ASN A 360 -15.06 -0.47 9.94
CA ASN A 360 -16.03 0.31 9.16
C ASN A 360 -15.80 0.14 7.65
N LEU A 361 -14.54 0.17 7.17
CA LEU A 361 -14.23 -0.11 5.76
C LEU A 361 -14.64 -1.54 5.37
N TRP A 362 -14.33 -2.54 6.20
CA TRP A 362 -14.76 -3.91 5.95
C TRP A 362 -16.29 -4.02 5.92
N SER A 363 -16.98 -3.36 6.84
CA SER A 363 -18.44 -3.37 6.88
C SER A 363 -19.04 -2.68 5.66
N SER A 364 -18.40 -1.62 5.14
CA SER A 364 -18.82 -0.93 3.91
C SER A 364 -18.83 -1.90 2.72
N ILE A 365 -17.75 -2.67 2.51
CA ILE A 365 -17.69 -3.65 1.41
C ILE A 365 -18.66 -4.82 1.62
N GLU A 366 -18.84 -5.28 2.87
CA GLU A 366 -19.81 -6.33 3.21
C GLU A 366 -21.25 -5.90 2.93
N VAL A 367 -21.59 -4.62 3.15
CA VAL A 367 -22.93 -4.07 2.87
C VAL A 367 -23.19 -4.00 1.37
N LEU A 368 -22.21 -3.59 0.56
CA LEU A 368 -22.37 -3.53 -0.90
C LEU A 368 -22.47 -4.92 -1.52
N CYS A 369 -21.69 -5.87 -1.02
CA CYS A 369 -21.60 -7.22 -1.57
C CYS A 369 -22.54 -8.22 -0.88
N GLN A 370 -23.67 -7.78 -0.31
CA GLN A 370 -24.56 -8.71 0.40
C GLN A 370 -25.21 -9.72 -0.54
N PRO A 371 -25.28 -11.00 -0.14
CA PRO A 371 -26.03 -11.98 -0.90
C PRO A 371 -27.53 -11.73 -0.75
N LYS A 372 -28.28 -11.84 -1.86
CA LYS A 372 -29.76 -11.81 -1.80
C LYS A 372 -30.35 -13.11 -1.24
N ASN A 373 -29.57 -14.20 -1.18
CA ASN A 373 -29.93 -15.51 -0.64
C ASN A 373 -29.02 -15.91 0.53
N GLU A 374 -29.33 -17.02 1.22
CA GLU A 374 -28.42 -17.59 2.22
C GLU A 374 -27.03 -17.89 1.61
N GLY A 375 -25.97 -17.42 2.27
CA GLY A 375 -24.60 -17.59 1.78
C GLY A 375 -23.56 -16.93 2.67
N ASN A 376 -22.30 -17.33 2.49
CA ASN A 376 -21.18 -16.78 3.22
C ASN A 376 -20.83 -15.37 2.70
N LYS A 377 -21.07 -14.33 3.52
CA LYS A 377 -20.81 -12.93 3.15
C LYS A 377 -19.41 -12.71 2.57
N PHE A 378 -18.39 -13.38 3.11
CA PHE A 378 -17.02 -13.23 2.63
C PHE A 378 -16.83 -13.79 1.20
N GLU A 379 -17.51 -14.87 0.84
CA GLU A 379 -17.44 -15.40 -0.53
C GLU A 379 -18.05 -14.44 -1.55
N TYR A 380 -19.08 -13.69 -1.17
CA TYR A 380 -19.66 -12.66 -2.04
C TYR A 380 -18.77 -11.44 -2.18
N VAL A 381 -18.07 -11.04 -1.11
CA VAL A 381 -17.00 -10.03 -1.20
C VAL A 381 -15.95 -10.46 -2.21
N LEU A 382 -15.44 -11.71 -2.14
CA LEU A 382 -14.49 -12.22 -3.12
C LEU A 382 -15.04 -12.20 -4.56
N LYS A 383 -16.28 -12.70 -4.74
CA LYS A 383 -16.92 -12.81 -6.07
C LYS A 383 -17.20 -11.47 -6.73
N ASN A 384 -17.36 -10.40 -5.97
CA ASN A 384 -17.69 -9.07 -6.52
C ASN A 384 -16.45 -8.17 -6.59
N VAL A 385 -15.65 -8.11 -5.54
CA VAL A 385 -14.52 -7.17 -5.43
C VAL A 385 -13.36 -7.57 -6.33
N ILE A 386 -13.03 -8.86 -6.43
CA ILE A 386 -11.92 -9.31 -7.28
C ILE A 386 -12.17 -8.99 -8.75
N PRO A 387 -13.34 -9.30 -9.35
CA PRO A 387 -13.61 -8.93 -10.74
C PRO A 387 -13.55 -7.43 -11.02
N ILE A 388 -14.07 -6.57 -10.12
CA ILE A 388 -14.01 -5.10 -10.27
C ILE A 388 -12.55 -4.66 -10.35
N LEU A 389 -11.76 -5.00 -9.33
CA LEU A 389 -10.35 -4.63 -9.27
C LEU A 389 -9.55 -5.22 -10.45
N LYS A 390 -9.87 -6.45 -10.87
CA LYS A 390 -9.23 -7.11 -12.02
C LYS A 390 -9.52 -6.37 -13.33
N LYS A 391 -10.77 -5.96 -13.55
CA LYS A 391 -11.23 -5.21 -14.74
C LYS A 391 -10.46 -3.90 -14.85
N GLU A 392 -10.33 -3.17 -13.75
CA GLU A 392 -9.74 -1.82 -13.71
C GLU A 392 -8.21 -1.81 -13.63
N TYR A 393 -7.57 -2.95 -13.37
CA TYR A 393 -6.16 -2.99 -13.02
C TYR A 393 -5.24 -2.37 -14.08
N LEU A 394 -5.37 -2.76 -15.34
CA LEU A 394 -4.52 -2.22 -16.41
C LEU A 394 -4.78 -0.73 -16.64
N TYR A 395 -6.05 -0.33 -16.63
CA TYR A 395 -6.45 1.06 -16.75
C TYR A 395 -5.82 1.90 -15.64
N SER A 396 -5.95 1.47 -14.38
CA SER A 396 -5.38 2.15 -13.20
C SER A 396 -3.86 2.29 -13.27
N VAL A 397 -3.17 1.27 -13.79
CA VAL A 397 -1.71 1.33 -14.01
C VAL A 397 -1.34 2.38 -15.06
N ILE A 398 -2.09 2.47 -16.16
CA ILE A 398 -1.86 3.47 -17.21
C ILE A 398 -2.21 4.88 -16.73
N GLU A 399 -3.29 5.02 -15.97
CA GLU A 399 -3.69 6.29 -15.35
C GLU A 399 -2.62 6.81 -14.38
N ASP A 400 -2.05 5.96 -13.52
CA ASP A 400 -0.94 6.35 -12.64
C ASP A 400 0.32 6.74 -13.43
N ILE A 401 0.62 6.03 -14.53
CA ILE A 401 1.71 6.42 -15.43
C ILE A 401 1.47 7.84 -15.99
N ILE A 402 0.25 8.13 -16.45
CA ILE A 402 -0.11 9.46 -16.95
C ILE A 402 0.02 10.52 -15.87
N LYS A 403 -0.51 10.26 -14.66
CA LYS A 403 -0.39 11.17 -13.52
C LYS A 403 1.07 11.43 -13.19
N CYS A 404 1.91 10.39 -13.14
CA CYS A 404 3.33 10.54 -12.90
C CYS A 404 4.05 11.29 -14.03
N LEU A 405 3.68 11.09 -15.30
CA LEU A 405 4.22 11.88 -16.40
C LEU A 405 3.87 13.37 -16.23
N LYS A 406 2.62 13.70 -15.90
CA LYS A 406 2.16 15.09 -15.65
C LYS A 406 2.86 15.74 -14.45
N ASP A 407 3.03 15.00 -13.36
CA ASP A 407 3.64 15.51 -12.11
C ASP A 407 5.15 15.78 -12.23
N ASN A 408 5.84 15.03 -13.11
CA ASN A 408 7.31 15.01 -13.19
C ASN A 408 7.88 15.69 -14.44
N LEU A 409 7.13 15.75 -15.54
CA LEU A 409 7.59 16.38 -16.78
C LEU A 409 7.07 17.82 -16.92
N PRO A 410 7.86 18.73 -17.49
CA PRO A 410 7.34 19.99 -18.00
C PRO A 410 6.23 19.76 -19.04
N LYS A 411 5.24 20.66 -19.07
CA LYS A 411 4.08 20.55 -19.98
C LYS A 411 4.46 20.27 -21.43
N CYS A 412 5.49 20.94 -21.96
CA CYS A 412 5.97 20.72 -23.33
C CYS A 412 6.51 19.31 -23.58
N LYS A 413 7.20 18.69 -22.60
CA LYS A 413 7.70 17.32 -22.70
C LYS A 413 6.59 16.30 -22.56
N TYR A 414 5.58 16.60 -21.73
CA TYR A 414 4.38 15.78 -21.65
C TYR A 414 3.60 15.76 -22.97
N GLU A 415 3.39 16.93 -23.58
CA GLU A 415 2.75 17.06 -24.90
C GLU A 415 3.58 16.40 -26.01
N GLU A 416 4.92 16.48 -25.94
CA GLU A 416 5.81 15.75 -26.85
C GLU A 416 5.58 14.23 -26.77
N VAL A 417 5.44 13.65 -25.57
CA VAL A 417 5.16 12.22 -25.40
C VAL A 417 3.80 11.84 -26.00
N LEU A 418 2.75 12.62 -25.73
CA LEU A 418 1.42 12.35 -26.29
C LEU A 418 1.39 12.48 -27.82
N GLY A 419 2.17 13.42 -28.37
CA GLY A 419 2.30 13.66 -29.81
C GLY A 419 3.08 12.57 -30.56
N LEU A 420 3.68 11.59 -29.86
CA LEU A 420 4.28 10.42 -30.51
C LEU A 420 3.23 9.44 -31.03
N SER A 421 2.02 9.47 -30.48
CA SER A 421 0.90 8.68 -30.97
C SER A 421 0.19 9.41 -32.10
N ASN A 422 -0.08 8.71 -33.20
CA ASN A 422 -0.96 9.22 -34.26
C ASN A 422 -2.44 9.03 -33.92
N GLU A 423 -2.75 8.41 -32.77
CA GLU A 423 -4.11 8.09 -32.36
C GLU A 423 -4.88 9.31 -31.88
N ILE A 424 -6.15 9.41 -32.27
CA ILE A 424 -7.08 10.45 -31.82
C ILE A 424 -7.81 9.94 -30.57
N GLY A 425 -7.97 10.82 -29.59
CA GLY A 425 -8.68 10.53 -28.33
C GLY A 425 -7.92 11.07 -27.12
N CYS A 426 -8.38 10.64 -25.93
CA CYS A 426 -7.81 11.08 -24.67
C CYS A 426 -6.40 10.51 -24.40
N ASP A 427 -5.74 11.07 -23.39
CA ASP A 427 -4.38 10.68 -22.97
C ASP A 427 -4.26 9.18 -22.71
N ILE A 428 -5.29 8.56 -22.14
CA ILE A 428 -5.30 7.14 -21.77
C ILE A 428 -5.16 6.26 -23.00
N LYS A 429 -6.02 6.45 -24.01
CA LYS A 429 -5.94 5.67 -25.26
C LYS A 429 -4.60 5.86 -25.96
N LYS A 430 -4.11 7.10 -26.05
CA LYS A 430 -2.80 7.39 -26.66
C LYS A 430 -1.66 6.63 -25.96
N ILE A 431 -1.64 6.63 -24.63
CA ILE A 431 -0.62 5.90 -23.87
C ILE A 431 -0.80 4.38 -24.02
N PHE A 432 -2.02 3.84 -23.94
CA PHE A 432 -2.26 2.41 -24.22
C PHE A 432 -1.65 1.99 -25.57
N TYR A 433 -1.92 2.76 -26.62
CA TYR A 433 -1.43 2.47 -27.97
C TYR A 433 0.10 2.55 -28.01
N LEU A 434 0.69 3.62 -27.49
CA LEU A 434 2.15 3.80 -27.42
C LEU A 434 2.86 2.65 -26.69
N LEU A 435 2.26 2.11 -25.64
CA LEU A 435 2.89 1.08 -24.81
C LEU A 435 2.72 -0.33 -25.38
N PHE A 436 1.54 -0.68 -25.86
CA PHE A 436 1.22 -2.06 -26.22
C PHE A 436 1.38 -2.37 -27.71
N LEU A 437 1.14 -1.42 -28.61
CA LEU A 437 1.19 -1.74 -30.04
C LEU A 437 2.64 -1.87 -30.54
N PRO A 438 2.95 -2.88 -31.36
CA PRO A 438 4.30 -3.10 -31.88
C PRO A 438 4.84 -1.94 -32.72
N GLN A 439 3.96 -1.21 -33.42
CA GLN A 439 4.34 -0.11 -34.31
C GLN A 439 5.02 1.06 -33.60
N TYR A 440 4.72 1.29 -32.30
CA TYR A 440 5.29 2.39 -31.52
C TYR A 440 6.62 2.06 -30.84
N LYS A 441 7.33 1.02 -31.30
CA LYS A 441 8.56 0.54 -30.65
C LYS A 441 9.69 1.57 -30.65
N GLU A 442 9.82 2.37 -31.70
CA GLU A 442 10.87 3.40 -31.79
C GLU A 442 10.49 4.65 -30.98
N GLU A 443 9.21 5.01 -30.95
CA GLU A 443 8.63 6.06 -30.13
C GLU A 443 8.87 5.79 -28.64
N ARG A 444 8.70 4.54 -28.20
CA ARG A 444 9.04 4.13 -26.81
C ARG A 444 10.50 4.42 -26.45
N LYS A 445 11.45 4.29 -27.38
CA LYS A 445 12.86 4.64 -27.10
C LYS A 445 13.04 6.14 -26.86
N LYS A 446 12.28 6.99 -27.55
CA LYS A 446 12.28 8.45 -27.31
C LYS A 446 11.74 8.76 -25.91
N ILE A 447 10.66 8.09 -25.50
CA ILE A 447 10.10 8.20 -24.15
C ILE A 447 11.16 7.83 -23.10
N TYR A 448 11.92 6.74 -23.32
CA TYR A 448 13.01 6.35 -22.40
C TYR A 448 14.11 7.40 -22.27
N GLY A 449 14.40 8.14 -23.35
CA GLY A 449 15.34 9.26 -23.33
C GLY A 449 14.81 10.47 -22.56
N ILE A 450 13.52 10.81 -22.73
CA ILE A 450 12.86 11.90 -21.98
C ILE A 450 12.86 11.59 -20.46
N LEU A 451 12.72 10.32 -20.10
CA LEU A 451 12.69 9.85 -18.71
C LEU A 451 14.08 9.52 -18.13
N GLY A 452 15.14 10.20 -18.60
CA GLY A 452 16.52 10.00 -18.14
C GLY A 452 16.65 10.04 -16.60
N ASP A 453 16.06 11.05 -15.97
CA ASP A 453 16.14 11.31 -14.53
C ASP A 453 15.10 10.53 -13.69
N PHE A 454 14.25 9.74 -14.36
CA PHE A 454 13.12 9.03 -13.75
C PHE A 454 13.20 7.53 -14.04
N PRO A 455 14.25 6.83 -13.56
CA PRO A 455 14.44 5.40 -13.83
C PRO A 455 13.27 4.53 -13.35
N VAL A 456 12.53 4.94 -12.30
CA VAL A 456 11.33 4.21 -11.85
C VAL A 456 10.24 4.26 -12.93
N LEU A 457 9.87 5.46 -13.39
CA LEU A 457 8.85 5.63 -14.43
C LEU A 457 9.26 4.98 -15.74
N ARG A 458 10.54 5.13 -16.13
CA ARG A 458 11.11 4.46 -17.31
C ARG A 458 11.00 2.93 -17.21
N SER A 459 11.36 2.36 -16.06
CA SER A 459 11.27 0.92 -15.85
C SER A 459 9.83 0.42 -15.86
N ARG A 460 8.86 1.18 -15.35
CA ARG A 460 7.45 0.82 -15.38
C ARG A 460 6.93 0.76 -16.81
N ILE A 461 7.18 1.81 -17.59
CA ILE A 461 6.81 1.88 -19.01
C ILE A 461 7.43 0.70 -19.77
N ALA A 462 8.71 0.39 -19.52
CA ALA A 462 9.36 -0.76 -20.13
C ALA A 462 8.71 -2.10 -19.73
N CYS A 463 8.38 -2.30 -18.45
CA CYS A 463 7.68 -3.50 -17.98
C CYS A 463 6.30 -3.67 -18.62
N ILE A 464 5.52 -2.60 -18.78
CA ILE A 464 4.22 -2.65 -19.46
C ILE A 464 4.40 -2.91 -20.96
N ALA A 465 5.37 -2.27 -21.60
CA ALA A 465 5.66 -2.49 -23.02
C ALA A 465 6.17 -3.91 -23.35
N GLU A 466 6.64 -4.67 -22.36
CA GLU A 466 6.99 -6.08 -22.53
C GLU A 466 5.77 -7.02 -22.58
N LEU A 467 4.58 -6.54 -22.23
CA LEU A 467 3.30 -7.26 -22.29
C LEU A 467 2.75 -7.29 -23.73
N ASP A 468 3.60 -7.65 -24.69
CA ASP A 468 3.34 -7.61 -26.13
C ASP A 468 2.47 -8.77 -26.66
N THR A 469 2.07 -9.71 -25.80
CA THR A 469 1.13 -10.79 -26.13
C THR A 469 0.02 -10.92 -25.10
N THR A 470 -1.13 -11.41 -25.55
CA THR A 470 -2.30 -11.69 -24.71
C THR A 470 -1.98 -12.62 -23.53
N LYS A 471 -1.12 -13.63 -23.73
CA LYS A 471 -0.64 -14.52 -22.67
C LYS A 471 0.08 -13.77 -21.55
N LYS A 472 0.97 -12.83 -21.90
CA LYS A 472 1.70 -12.03 -20.91
C LYS A 472 0.76 -11.08 -20.15
N VAL A 473 -0.17 -10.45 -20.86
CA VAL A 473 -1.20 -9.60 -20.25
C VAL A 473 -2.06 -10.42 -19.27
N LYS A 474 -2.53 -11.60 -19.68
CA LYS A 474 -3.31 -12.52 -18.84
C LYS A 474 -2.54 -12.93 -17.58
N GLU A 475 -1.26 -13.26 -17.71
CA GLU A 475 -0.42 -13.61 -16.57
C GLU A 475 -0.22 -12.41 -15.63
N TYR A 476 0.00 -11.21 -16.17
CA TYR A 476 0.19 -9.99 -15.39
C TYR A 476 -1.06 -9.62 -14.58
N VAL A 477 -2.23 -9.62 -15.22
CA VAL A 477 -3.53 -9.35 -14.58
C VAL A 477 -3.91 -10.47 -13.60
N GLY A 478 -3.69 -11.73 -13.98
CA GLY A 478 -3.97 -12.88 -13.12
C GLY A 478 -3.15 -12.89 -11.83
N LYS A 479 -1.87 -12.51 -11.89
CA LYS A 479 -1.02 -12.33 -10.70
C LYS A 479 -1.56 -11.24 -9.77
N TYR A 480 -2.08 -10.15 -10.32
CA TYR A 480 -2.72 -9.11 -9.51
C TYR A 480 -3.98 -9.63 -8.83
N ALA A 481 -4.89 -10.26 -9.58
CA ALA A 481 -6.11 -10.83 -9.02
C ALA A 481 -5.82 -11.83 -7.88
N GLN A 482 -4.82 -12.71 -8.07
CA GLN A 482 -4.41 -13.65 -7.02
C GLN A 482 -3.86 -12.96 -5.75
N ARG A 483 -3.06 -11.90 -5.91
CA ARG A 483 -2.55 -11.11 -4.76
C ARG A 483 -3.69 -10.44 -4.00
N VAL A 484 -4.66 -9.88 -4.72
CA VAL A 484 -5.86 -9.28 -4.11
C VAL A 484 -6.65 -10.34 -3.34
N THR A 485 -6.82 -11.55 -3.90
CA THR A 485 -7.46 -12.67 -3.21
C THR A 485 -6.77 -12.95 -1.87
N TRP A 486 -5.44 -13.15 -1.86
CA TRP A 486 -4.70 -13.39 -0.62
C TRP A 486 -4.82 -12.24 0.39
N HIS A 487 -4.78 -10.99 -0.10
CA HIS A 487 -5.03 -9.80 0.72
C HIS A 487 -6.42 -9.80 1.36
N LEU A 488 -7.49 -10.12 0.61
CA LEU A 488 -8.86 -10.18 1.14
C LEU A 488 -9.02 -11.28 2.21
N TYR A 489 -8.40 -12.44 2.03
CA TYR A 489 -8.35 -13.48 3.09
C TYR A 489 -7.62 -12.96 4.34
N ARG A 490 -6.50 -12.26 4.19
CA ARG A 490 -5.77 -11.65 5.31
C ARG A 490 -6.58 -10.56 6.02
N MET A 491 -7.29 -9.71 5.27
CA MET A 491 -8.20 -8.70 5.79
C MET A 491 -9.35 -9.33 6.57
N TYR A 492 -9.94 -10.41 6.05
CA TYR A 492 -11.00 -11.16 6.73
C TYR A 492 -10.51 -11.78 8.05
N ARG A 493 -9.34 -12.43 8.05
CA ARG A 493 -8.71 -12.94 9.29
C ARG A 493 -8.48 -11.83 10.30
N THR A 494 -7.98 -10.68 9.83
CA THR A 494 -7.71 -9.50 10.68
C THR A 494 -8.99 -8.97 11.29
N ARG A 495 -10.06 -8.81 10.50
CA ARG A 495 -11.39 -8.41 10.97
C ARG A 495 -11.90 -9.36 12.04
N ASN A 496 -11.77 -10.67 11.84
CA ASN A 496 -12.23 -11.66 12.82
C ASN A 496 -11.39 -11.62 14.11
N ALA A 497 -10.07 -11.45 14.01
CA ALA A 497 -9.20 -11.29 15.17
C ALA A 497 -9.56 -10.05 15.99
N ILE A 498 -9.78 -8.91 15.32
CA ILE A 498 -10.19 -7.66 15.99
C ILE A 498 -11.51 -7.85 16.75
N ILE A 499 -12.52 -8.49 16.13
CA ILE A 499 -13.86 -8.63 16.70
C ILE A 499 -13.89 -9.69 17.81
N HIS A 500 -13.23 -10.83 17.63
CA HIS A 500 -13.39 -11.99 18.50
C HIS A 500 -12.30 -12.13 19.56
N SER A 501 -11.07 -11.70 19.28
CA SER A 501 -9.94 -11.78 20.23
C SER A 501 -9.39 -10.42 20.65
N GLY A 502 -9.89 -9.32 20.07
CA GLY A 502 -9.37 -7.97 20.34
C GLY A 502 -7.95 -7.76 19.83
N GLU A 503 -7.40 -8.71 19.07
CA GLU A 503 -6.04 -8.66 18.56
C GLU A 503 -5.95 -7.72 17.35
N VAL A 504 -5.00 -6.79 17.39
CA VAL A 504 -4.73 -5.84 16.31
C VAL A 504 -3.34 -6.12 15.74
N PRO A 505 -3.18 -6.40 14.44
CA PRO A 505 -1.88 -6.62 13.86
C PRO A 505 -1.10 -5.30 13.79
N HIS A 506 0.23 -5.37 13.95
CA HIS A 506 1.09 -4.18 13.95
C HIS A 506 1.00 -3.39 12.62
N ASN A 507 0.74 -4.07 11.51
CA ASN A 507 0.60 -3.47 10.18
C ASN A 507 -0.85 -3.08 9.82
N ILE A 508 -1.77 -2.96 10.80
CA ILE A 508 -3.18 -2.62 10.56
C ILE A 508 -3.35 -1.35 9.72
N LYS A 509 -2.45 -0.36 9.90
CA LYS A 509 -2.46 0.87 9.11
C LYS A 509 -2.38 0.57 7.61
N TYR A 510 -1.36 -0.17 7.18
CA TYR A 510 -1.12 -0.46 5.77
C TYR A 510 -2.17 -1.41 5.20
N LEU A 511 -2.61 -2.39 5.99
CA LEU A 511 -3.70 -3.27 5.59
C LEU A 511 -5.00 -2.49 5.38
N GLY A 512 -5.30 -1.51 6.24
CA GLY A 512 -6.46 -0.65 6.11
C GLY A 512 -6.36 0.36 4.98
N GLU A 513 -5.17 0.85 4.63
CA GLU A 513 -4.96 1.69 3.43
C GLU A 513 -5.25 0.91 2.14
N HIS A 514 -4.82 -0.36 2.04
CA HIS A 514 -5.22 -1.23 0.93
C HIS A 514 -6.73 -1.50 0.92
N LEU A 515 -7.32 -1.77 2.09
CA LEU A 515 -8.77 -1.99 2.19
C LEU A 515 -9.56 -0.76 1.76
N HIS A 516 -9.09 0.44 2.12
CA HIS A 516 -9.68 1.71 1.69
C HIS A 516 -9.68 1.83 0.17
N ALA A 517 -8.55 1.60 -0.50
CA ALA A 517 -8.47 1.62 -1.97
C ALA A 517 -9.43 0.61 -2.63
N TYR A 518 -9.59 -0.58 -2.04
CA TYR A 518 -10.53 -1.58 -2.56
C TYR A 518 -11.99 -1.18 -2.37
N VAL A 519 -12.30 -0.52 -1.24
CA VAL A 519 -13.63 0.04 -0.96
C VAL A 519 -13.94 1.17 -1.93
N ASP A 520 -12.99 2.07 -2.18
CA ASP A 520 -13.14 3.20 -3.11
C ASP A 520 -13.45 2.72 -4.52
N ALA A 521 -12.60 1.84 -5.08
CA ALA A 521 -12.81 1.27 -6.42
C ALA A 521 -14.16 0.54 -6.53
N THR A 522 -14.54 -0.22 -5.49
CA THR A 522 -15.84 -0.90 -5.46
C THR A 522 -17.00 0.12 -5.43
N LEU A 523 -16.95 1.10 -4.53
CA LEU A 523 -17.99 2.13 -4.41
C LEU A 523 -18.13 2.93 -5.70
N GLU A 524 -17.01 3.35 -6.29
CA GLU A 524 -16.97 4.13 -7.53
C GLU A 524 -17.60 3.38 -8.70
N GLU A 525 -17.30 2.08 -8.85
CA GLU A 525 -17.90 1.23 -9.88
C GLU A 525 -19.43 1.15 -9.70
N PHE A 526 -19.91 0.88 -8.48
CA PHE A 526 -21.35 0.82 -8.21
C PHE A 526 -22.04 2.17 -8.46
N VAL A 527 -21.47 3.25 -7.93
CA VAL A 527 -22.07 4.58 -8.03
C VAL A 527 -22.11 5.06 -9.47
N THR A 528 -21.00 4.95 -10.21
CA THR A 528 -20.90 5.36 -11.62
C THR A 528 -21.87 4.58 -12.52
N LYS A 529 -22.00 3.26 -12.30
CA LYS A 529 -22.87 2.40 -13.11
C LYS A 529 -24.36 2.64 -12.84
N LEU A 530 -24.74 2.91 -11.59
CA LEU A 530 -26.12 3.23 -11.22
C LEU A 530 -26.50 4.66 -11.62
N SER A 531 -25.57 5.61 -11.59
CA SER A 531 -25.81 6.99 -12.02
C SER A 531 -25.64 7.24 -13.52
N GLY A 532 -25.15 6.24 -14.26
CA GLY A 532 -24.69 6.40 -15.64
C GLY A 532 -25.79 6.50 -16.67
N ASP A 533 -25.38 6.70 -17.93
CA ASP A 533 -26.27 6.86 -19.10
C ASP A 533 -27.04 5.58 -19.45
N ILE A 534 -26.51 4.40 -19.10
CA ILE A 534 -27.30 3.16 -19.04
C ILE A 534 -27.74 3.03 -17.59
N PRO A 535 -29.00 3.37 -17.28
CA PRO A 535 -29.47 3.43 -15.91
C PRO A 535 -29.68 2.00 -15.41
N PHE A 536 -28.66 1.43 -14.77
CA PHE A 536 -28.86 0.21 -14.02
C PHE A 536 -29.75 0.52 -12.81
N ASP A 537 -30.89 -0.14 -12.71
CA ASP A 537 -31.87 0.06 -11.63
C ASP A 537 -31.54 -0.69 -10.33
N SER A 538 -30.53 -1.57 -10.35
CA SER A 538 -30.17 -2.40 -9.21
C SER A 538 -28.68 -2.74 -9.17
N THR A 539 -28.19 -2.97 -7.95
CA THR A 539 -26.83 -3.47 -7.68
C THR A 539 -26.51 -4.80 -8.37
N ASN A 540 -27.53 -5.64 -8.61
CA ASN A 540 -27.38 -6.88 -9.36
C ASN A 540 -27.02 -6.65 -10.83
N ASN A 541 -27.58 -5.63 -11.46
CA ASN A 541 -27.28 -5.35 -12.86
C ASN A 541 -25.82 -4.92 -13.01
N VAL A 542 -25.32 -4.13 -12.06
CA VAL A 542 -23.89 -3.76 -11.98
C VAL A 542 -23.02 -5.00 -11.87
N ILE A 543 -23.34 -5.92 -10.93
CA ILE A 543 -22.59 -7.18 -10.76
C ILE A 543 -22.61 -8.03 -12.04
N MET A 544 -23.75 -8.09 -12.74
CA MET A 544 -23.87 -8.81 -14.01
C MET A 544 -23.03 -8.17 -15.12
N ASP A 545 -23.02 -6.84 -15.24
CA ASP A 545 -22.18 -6.11 -16.21
C ASP A 545 -20.69 -6.36 -15.95
N ILE A 546 -20.24 -6.29 -14.69
CA ILE A 546 -18.86 -6.60 -14.29
C ILE A 546 -18.48 -8.03 -14.67
N LYS A 547 -19.38 -8.99 -14.41
CA LYS A 547 -19.16 -10.39 -14.77
C LYS A 547 -18.93 -10.54 -16.28
N PHE A 548 -19.82 -9.96 -17.08
CA PHE A 548 -19.70 -9.99 -18.53
C PHE A 548 -18.45 -9.27 -19.06
N ALA A 549 -18.10 -8.13 -18.48
CA ALA A 549 -16.88 -7.38 -18.81
C ALA A 549 -15.63 -8.24 -18.54
N THR A 550 -15.59 -8.91 -17.38
CA THR A 550 -14.48 -9.78 -17.01
C THR A 550 -14.38 -11.01 -17.92
N GLU A 551 -15.52 -11.63 -18.26
CA GLU A 551 -15.59 -12.73 -19.23
C GLU A 551 -15.07 -12.30 -20.60
N ARG A 552 -15.42 -11.08 -21.06
CA ARG A 552 -14.92 -10.55 -22.34
C ARG A 552 -13.40 -10.36 -22.33
N ILE A 553 -12.83 -9.82 -21.24
CA ILE A 553 -11.37 -9.73 -21.05
C ILE A 553 -10.74 -11.12 -21.08
N ASP A 554 -11.29 -12.08 -20.34
CA ASP A 554 -10.73 -13.43 -20.26
C ASP A 554 -10.77 -14.16 -21.61
N ASN A 555 -11.85 -13.96 -22.39
CA ASN A 555 -12.03 -14.52 -23.72
C ASN A 555 -11.05 -13.91 -24.74
N ILE A 556 -10.87 -12.58 -24.75
CA ILE A 556 -9.95 -11.93 -25.71
C ILE A 556 -8.49 -12.29 -25.41
N LEU A 557 -8.18 -12.58 -24.13
CA LEU A 557 -6.87 -13.00 -23.68
C LEU A 557 -6.63 -14.52 -23.70
N GLU A 558 -7.60 -15.32 -24.15
CA GLU A 558 -7.52 -16.78 -24.10
C GLU A 558 -6.47 -17.35 -25.07
N LYS A 559 -6.48 -16.87 -26.32
CA LYS A 559 -5.55 -17.31 -27.36
C LYS A 559 -4.28 -16.47 -27.33
N ASP A 560 -3.10 -17.10 -27.35
CA ASP A 560 -1.81 -16.41 -27.39
C ASP A 560 -1.62 -15.76 -28.77
N GLN A 561 -1.65 -14.44 -28.80
CA GLN A 561 -1.47 -13.61 -29.99
C GLN A 561 -0.85 -12.27 -29.60
N LYS A 562 -0.28 -11.58 -30.59
CA LYS A 562 0.21 -10.21 -30.39
C LYS A 562 -0.96 -9.29 -30.09
N ILE A 563 -0.70 -8.28 -29.26
CA ILE A 563 -1.69 -7.23 -28.98
C ILE A 563 -1.91 -6.39 -30.25
N ASP A 564 -3.18 -6.24 -30.62
CA ASP A 564 -3.65 -5.39 -31.71
C ASP A 564 -4.69 -4.37 -31.19
N GLU A 565 -5.17 -3.50 -32.07
CA GLU A 565 -6.13 -2.44 -31.73
C GLU A 565 -7.44 -3.01 -31.17
N LYS A 566 -7.96 -4.10 -31.74
CA LYS A 566 -9.21 -4.72 -31.27
C LYS A 566 -9.08 -5.24 -29.85
N ILE A 567 -7.94 -5.85 -29.52
CA ILE A 567 -7.64 -6.33 -28.17
C ILE A 567 -7.54 -5.14 -27.22
N LEU A 568 -6.84 -4.07 -27.61
CA LEU A 568 -6.72 -2.87 -26.78
C LEU A 568 -8.05 -2.21 -26.50
N ASP A 569 -8.91 -2.08 -27.50
CA ASP A 569 -10.23 -1.47 -27.33
C ASP A 569 -11.07 -2.26 -26.31
N VAL A 570 -10.96 -3.59 -26.27
CA VAL A 570 -11.59 -4.43 -25.23
C VAL A 570 -10.94 -4.23 -23.86
N LEU A 571 -9.62 -4.07 -23.78
CA LEU A 571 -8.94 -3.85 -22.49
C LEU A 571 -9.23 -2.46 -21.90
N ILE A 572 -9.47 -1.45 -22.75
CA ILE A 572 -9.84 -0.10 -22.34
C ILE A 572 -11.34 -0.04 -22.00
N HIS A 573 -12.19 -0.72 -22.78
CA HIS A 573 -13.65 -0.71 -22.65
C HIS A 573 -14.22 -2.14 -22.67
N PRO A 574 -14.09 -2.88 -21.56
CA PRO A 574 -14.50 -4.27 -21.48
C PRO A 574 -16.03 -4.47 -21.43
N GLU A 575 -16.80 -3.45 -21.08
CA GLU A 575 -18.24 -3.60 -20.82
C GLU A 575 -19.08 -3.84 -22.08
N ILE A 576 -20.19 -4.58 -21.92
CA ILE A 576 -21.06 -4.98 -23.04
C ILE A 576 -22.10 -3.90 -23.33
N GLY A 577 -22.62 -3.24 -22.30
CA GLY A 577 -23.60 -2.15 -22.46
C GLY A 577 -23.00 -0.90 -23.09
N TYR A 578 -21.70 -0.67 -22.90
CA TYR A 578 -20.99 0.49 -23.41
C TYR A 578 -19.59 0.06 -23.92
N THR A 579 -19.35 0.14 -25.23
CA THR A 579 -18.12 0.81 -25.68
C THR A 579 -18.30 2.23 -25.21
N ILE A 580 -17.66 2.65 -24.11
CA ILE A 580 -17.75 4.04 -23.62
C ILE A 580 -17.52 4.93 -24.84
N GLN A 581 -18.61 5.49 -25.38
CA GLN A 581 -18.53 6.67 -26.22
C GLN A 581 -18.18 7.76 -25.24
N CYS A 582 -16.93 7.76 -24.79
CA CYS A 582 -16.38 8.93 -24.16
C CYS A 582 -16.52 9.94 -25.29
N LYS A 583 -17.29 11.00 -25.07
CA LYS A 583 -17.30 12.09 -26.03
C LYS A 583 -15.86 12.55 -26.31
N GLU A 584 -14.91 12.35 -25.39
CA GLU A 584 -13.47 12.56 -25.60
C GLU A 584 -12.71 11.44 -26.37
N HIS A 585 -13.24 10.22 -26.48
CA HIS A 585 -12.66 9.15 -27.32
C HIS A 585 -13.15 9.20 -28.78
N ILE A 586 -14.25 9.90 -29.06
CA ILE A 586 -14.85 10.02 -30.40
C ILE A 586 -14.92 11.50 -30.86
N SER A 587 -14.56 12.49 -30.03
CA SER A 587 -14.55 13.90 -30.45
C SER A 587 -13.44 14.19 -31.46
N ASN A 588 -13.78 14.02 -32.73
CA ASN A 588 -13.46 15.01 -33.74
C ASN A 588 -14.38 16.21 -33.48
N LEU A 589 -13.91 17.18 -32.68
CA LEU A 589 -14.28 18.60 -32.75
C LEU A 589 -13.40 19.42 -31.80
#